data_AF-A0A2T0T4N5-F1
#
_entry.id   AF-A0A2T0T4N5-F1
#
_cell.length_a   1.000
_cell.length_b   1.000
_cell.length_c   1.000
_cell.angle_alpha   90.00
_cell.angle_beta   90.00
_cell.angle_gamma   90.00
#
_symmetry.space_group_name_H-M   'P 1'
#
loop_
_entity.id
_entity.type
_entity.pdbx_description
1 polymer ?
#
loop_
_entity_poly.entity_id
_entity_poly.type
_entity_poly.pdbx_seq_one_letter_code
_entity_poly.pdbx_strand_id
1 'polypeptide(L)'
;MHTYDAQVTAGVPRPLPEEVALDGVEEFQETCCSTTIAWPHEPAVVHYHAIEGESWRLRLSDKGAWVDRLAATDEVADMSATATASDLVLSFYDRVPVDRLKVAGDPRILDQLIEWVPE
;
A
#
# COMPACT_ATOMS: atom_id res chain seq x y z
N MET A 1 -21.06 -15.86 1.94
CA MET A 1 -21.10 -15.28 3.30
C MET A 1 -19.80 -14.53 3.49
N HIS A 2 -19.73 -13.31 2.94
CA HIS A 2 -18.62 -12.38 3.14
C HIS A 2 -19.04 -11.47 4.31
N THR A 3 -18.76 -11.93 5.52
CA THR A 3 -18.98 -11.14 6.72
C THR A 3 -17.92 -10.05 6.78
N TYR A 4 -18.11 -8.94 6.06
CA TYR A 4 -17.73 -7.60 6.55
C TYR A 4 -18.18 -6.45 5.63
N ASP A 5 -19.38 -6.51 5.05
CA ASP A 5 -19.95 -5.34 4.37
C ASP A 5 -20.75 -4.50 5.37
N ALA A 6 -20.07 -3.66 6.16
CA ALA A 6 -20.68 -2.57 6.93
C ALA A 6 -19.63 -1.63 7.57
N GLN A 7 -19.31 -0.52 6.87
CA GLN A 7 -19.20 0.79 7.53
C GLN A 7 -19.38 1.98 6.54
N VAL A 8 -20.65 2.18 6.16
CA VAL A 8 -21.45 3.43 6.25
C VAL A 8 -20.71 4.76 6.50
N THR A 9 -20.91 5.68 5.54
CA THR A 9 -21.16 7.14 5.66
C THR A 9 -20.10 8.04 6.32
N ALA A 10 -19.56 8.94 5.49
CA ALA A 10 -18.98 10.25 5.79
C ALA A 10 -18.95 10.66 7.29
N GLY A 11 -17.81 10.45 7.95
CA GLY A 11 -17.57 11.02 9.29
C GLY A 11 -16.47 10.33 10.08
N VAL A 12 -15.21 10.56 9.68
CA VAL A 12 -13.95 10.08 10.29
C VAL A 12 -13.75 8.56 10.19
N PRO A 13 -12.77 8.08 9.41
CA PRO A 13 -12.36 6.69 9.43
C PRO A 13 -11.95 6.29 10.84
N ARG A 14 -12.63 5.29 11.41
CA ARG A 14 -12.20 4.67 12.66
C ARG A 14 -11.09 3.67 12.34
N PRO A 15 -10.10 3.50 13.24
CA PRO A 15 -9.12 2.44 13.07
C PRO A 15 -9.81 1.08 12.92
N LEU A 16 -9.34 0.30 11.96
CA LEU A 16 -9.78 -1.08 11.75
C LEU A 16 -9.16 -1.98 12.83
N PRO A 17 -9.81 -3.10 13.19
CA PRO A 17 -9.17 -4.16 13.97
C PRO A 17 -7.87 -4.61 13.29
N GLU A 18 -6.82 -4.85 14.08
CA GLU A 18 -5.47 -5.14 13.58
C GLU A 18 -5.44 -6.27 12.53
N GLU A 19 -6.00 -7.44 12.84
CA GLU A 19 -6.02 -8.58 11.92
C GLU A 19 -6.72 -8.24 10.59
N VAL A 20 -7.82 -7.48 10.66
CA VAL A 20 -8.57 -7.04 9.47
C VAL A 20 -7.77 -6.02 8.66
N ALA A 21 -7.04 -5.14 9.34
CA ALA A 21 -6.21 -4.14 8.68
C ALA A 21 -5.02 -4.77 7.96
N LEU A 22 -4.34 -5.73 8.61
CA LEU A 22 -3.21 -6.47 8.03
C LEU A 22 -3.65 -7.29 6.81
N ASP A 23 -4.76 -8.02 6.93
CA ASP A 23 -5.38 -8.76 5.83
C ASP A 23 -5.77 -7.83 4.67
N GLY A 24 -6.37 -6.68 4.99
CA GLY A 24 -6.74 -5.68 3.98
C GLY A 24 -5.54 -5.03 3.27
N VAL A 25 -4.41 -4.82 3.95
CA VAL A 25 -3.17 -4.34 3.30
C VAL A 25 -2.67 -5.39 2.30
N GLU A 26 -2.64 -6.67 2.70
CA GLU A 26 -2.23 -7.76 1.83
C GLU A 26 -3.16 -7.91 0.62
N GLU A 27 -4.47 -7.97 0.85
CA GLU A 27 -5.48 -8.10 -0.19
C GLU A 27 -5.44 -6.95 -1.20
N PHE A 28 -5.32 -5.69 -0.73
CA PHE A 28 -5.25 -4.52 -1.62
C PHE A 28 -4.03 -4.60 -2.53
N GLN A 29 -2.89 -4.96 -1.96
CA GLN A 29 -1.64 -5.05 -2.70
C GLN A 29 -1.72 -6.16 -3.78
N GLU A 30 -2.25 -7.32 -3.45
CA GLU A 30 -2.42 -8.42 -4.40
C GLU A 30 -3.49 -8.15 -5.48
N THR A 31 -4.58 -7.45 -5.12
CA THR A 31 -5.76 -7.30 -5.98
C THR A 31 -5.74 -6.02 -6.80
N CYS A 32 -5.32 -4.91 -6.20
CA CYS A 32 -5.37 -3.58 -6.81
C CYS A 32 -4.02 -3.14 -7.37
N CYS A 33 -2.91 -3.51 -6.72
CA CYS A 33 -1.57 -3.08 -7.15
C CYS A 33 -0.88 -4.08 -8.07
N SER A 34 -1.27 -5.36 -8.07
CA SER A 34 -0.71 -6.35 -8.98
C SER A 34 -1.30 -6.19 -10.39
N THR A 35 -0.50 -5.76 -11.34
CA THR A 35 -0.95 -5.49 -12.70
C THR A 35 0.17 -5.74 -13.72
N THR A 36 -0.20 -6.09 -14.95
CA THR A 36 0.73 -6.17 -16.08
C THR A 36 0.77 -4.88 -16.91
N ILE A 37 -0.02 -3.87 -16.52
CA ILE A 37 0.01 -2.55 -17.14
C ILE A 37 1.34 -1.89 -16.79
N ALA A 38 2.02 -1.33 -17.79
CA ALA A 38 3.36 -0.79 -17.61
C ALA A 38 3.36 0.40 -16.63
N TRP A 39 4.33 0.40 -15.71
CA TRP A 39 4.68 1.59 -14.95
C TRP A 39 5.36 2.61 -15.89
N PRO A 40 4.83 3.83 -16.03
CA PRO A 40 5.31 4.79 -17.03
C PRO A 40 6.55 5.59 -16.57
N HIS A 41 7.04 5.33 -15.35
CA HIS A 41 8.21 6.02 -14.77
C HIS A 41 9.41 5.06 -14.62
N GLU A 42 10.49 5.54 -14.01
CA GLU A 42 11.66 4.71 -13.72
C GLU A 42 11.26 3.52 -12.82
N PRO A 43 11.80 2.32 -13.05
CA PRO A 43 11.56 1.17 -12.18
C PRO A 43 11.88 1.51 -10.73
N ALA A 44 11.04 1.05 -9.80
CA ALA A 44 11.13 1.41 -8.40
C ALA A 44 10.68 0.27 -7.47
N VAL A 45 11.25 0.24 -6.27
CA VAL A 45 10.88 -0.66 -5.18
C VAL A 45 10.29 0.13 -4.03
N VAL A 46 9.05 -0.19 -3.67
CA VAL A 46 8.33 0.43 -2.55
C VAL A 46 8.14 -0.58 -1.43
N HIS A 47 8.51 -0.20 -0.21
CA HIS A 47 8.24 -0.99 0.99
C HIS A 47 7.14 -0.36 1.83
N TYR A 48 6.11 -1.13 2.16
CA TYR A 48 5.09 -0.77 3.14
C TYR A 48 5.37 -1.50 4.44
N HIS A 49 5.45 -0.77 5.55
CA HIS A 49 5.72 -1.31 6.87
C HIS A 49 4.57 -0.98 7.83
N ALA A 50 3.87 -2.01 8.29
CA ALA A 50 2.95 -1.88 9.41
C ALA A 50 3.74 -1.93 10.73
N ILE A 51 3.47 -1.00 11.64
CA ILE A 51 4.13 -1.00 12.96
C ILE A 51 3.76 -2.24 13.80
N GLU A 52 2.67 -2.91 13.45
CA GLU A 52 2.20 -4.17 14.01
C GLU A 52 3.12 -5.36 13.65
N GLY A 53 4.07 -5.17 12.72
CA GLY A 53 5.19 -6.09 12.50
C GLY A 53 5.26 -6.69 11.09
N GLU A 54 4.26 -6.42 10.25
CA GLU A 54 4.21 -6.94 8.89
C GLU A 54 4.76 -5.95 7.86
N SER A 55 5.27 -6.48 6.76
CA SER A 55 5.88 -5.68 5.70
C SER A 55 5.66 -6.29 4.31
N TRP A 56 5.35 -5.42 3.36
CA TRP A 56 5.06 -5.76 1.98
C TRP A 56 5.98 -4.99 1.05
N ARG A 57 6.31 -5.60 -0.08
CA ARG A 57 7.12 -5.01 -1.13
C ARG A 57 6.29 -4.93 -2.39
N LEU A 58 6.32 -3.77 -3.04
CA LEU A 58 5.78 -3.53 -4.37
C LEU A 58 6.94 -3.21 -5.31
N ARG A 59 7.09 -3.99 -6.38
CA ARG A 59 8.05 -3.70 -7.45
C ARG A 59 7.33 -3.13 -8.65
N LEU A 60 7.83 -2.03 -9.20
CA LEU A 60 7.28 -1.30 -10.33
C LEU A 60 8.26 -1.36 -11.51
N SER A 61 7.77 -1.68 -12.70
CA SER A 61 8.58 -1.74 -13.92
C SER A 61 7.75 -1.52 -15.19
N ASP A 62 8.43 -1.45 -16.32
CA ASP A 62 7.82 -1.41 -17.67
C ASP A 62 6.95 -2.64 -18.00
N LYS A 63 7.04 -3.71 -17.20
CA LYS A 63 6.21 -4.92 -17.31
C LYS A 63 5.01 -4.93 -16.33
N GLY A 64 4.91 -3.89 -15.50
CA GLY A 64 3.89 -3.70 -14.49
C GLY A 64 4.38 -3.81 -13.07
N ALA A 65 3.49 -4.25 -12.19
CA ALA A 65 3.65 -4.20 -10.75
C ALA A 65 3.39 -5.56 -10.11
N TRP A 66 4.26 -5.96 -9.17
CA TRP A 66 4.14 -7.20 -8.40
C TRP A 66 4.38 -6.95 -6.93
N VAL A 67 3.63 -7.69 -6.13
CA VAL A 67 3.70 -7.63 -4.68
C VAL A 67 4.26 -8.93 -4.14
N ASP A 68 5.19 -8.81 -3.20
CA ASP A 68 5.67 -9.92 -2.39
C ASP A 68 5.73 -9.52 -0.92
N ARG A 69 5.68 -10.51 -0.02
CA ARG A 69 6.03 -10.29 1.39
C ARG A 69 7.51 -9.97 1.52
N LEU A 70 7.83 -8.96 2.32
CA LEU A 70 9.23 -8.59 2.56
C LEU A 70 9.80 -9.49 3.67
N ALA A 71 10.73 -10.38 3.31
CA ALA A 71 11.54 -11.08 4.31
C ALA A 71 12.59 -10.12 4.90
N ALA A 72 13.03 -10.36 6.13
CA ALA A 72 13.95 -9.51 6.90
C ALA A 72 15.32 -9.22 6.22
N THR A 73 15.61 -9.88 5.12
CA THR A 73 16.81 -9.67 4.30
C THR A 73 16.37 -9.44 2.86
N ASP A 74 16.12 -8.20 2.45
CA ASP A 74 16.02 -7.92 1.01
C ASP A 74 16.04 -6.43 0.71
N GLU A 75 16.73 -6.12 -0.39
CA GLU A 75 16.63 -4.99 -1.32
C GLU A 75 16.41 -3.58 -0.72
N VAL A 76 17.28 -2.63 -1.07
CA VAL A 76 17.09 -1.23 -0.66
C VAL A 76 15.84 -0.69 -1.36
N ALA A 77 14.85 -0.25 -0.58
CA ALA A 77 13.68 0.41 -1.14
C ALA A 77 14.06 1.80 -1.65
N ASP A 78 13.56 2.16 -2.82
CA ASP A 78 13.63 3.53 -3.34
C ASP A 78 12.72 4.45 -2.54
N MET A 79 11.60 3.90 -2.04
CA MET A 79 10.70 4.57 -1.10
C MET A 79 10.15 3.57 -0.08
N SER A 80 10.00 4.01 1.17
CA SER A 80 9.26 3.25 2.17
C SER A 80 8.23 4.11 2.88
N ALA A 81 7.08 3.51 3.20
CA ALA A 81 6.01 4.12 3.96
C ALA A 81 5.74 3.29 5.21
N THR A 82 5.70 3.94 6.37
CA THR A 82 5.45 3.29 7.67
C THR A 82 4.26 3.94 8.37
N ALA A 83 3.29 3.13 8.78
CA ALA A 83 2.16 3.56 9.59
C ALA A 83 1.52 2.37 10.32
N THR A 84 0.37 2.58 10.98
CA THR A 84 -0.48 1.46 11.39
C THR A 84 -0.99 0.72 10.15
N ALA A 85 -1.26 -0.58 10.28
CA ALA A 85 -1.91 -1.34 9.22
C ALA A 85 -3.24 -0.69 8.81
N SER A 86 -3.96 -0.12 9.78
CA SER A 86 -5.21 0.58 9.52
C SER A 86 -5.02 1.86 8.71
N ASP A 87 -4.02 2.68 9.00
CA ASP A 87 -3.76 3.90 8.23
C ASP A 87 -3.23 3.55 6.83
N LEU A 88 -2.42 2.49 6.68
CA LEU A 88 -1.97 1.99 5.38
C LEU A 88 -3.16 1.62 4.49
N VAL A 89 -3.99 0.66 4.91
CA VAL A 89 -5.14 0.20 4.09
C VAL A 89 -6.15 1.31 3.85
N LEU A 90 -6.43 2.17 4.84
CA LEU A 90 -7.34 3.30 4.64
C LEU A 90 -6.77 4.34 3.67
N SER A 91 -5.44 4.53 3.62
CA SER A 91 -4.82 5.45 2.67
C SER A 91 -4.92 4.94 1.24
N PHE A 92 -4.81 3.62 1.04
CA PHE A 92 -4.98 2.98 -0.25
C PHE A 92 -6.38 3.16 -0.85
N TYR A 93 -7.39 3.22 0.03
CA TYR A 93 -8.77 3.51 -0.35
C TYR A 93 -9.14 5.00 -0.35
N ASP A 94 -8.15 5.90 -0.28
CA ASP A 94 -8.34 7.36 -0.20
C ASP A 94 -9.30 7.78 0.94
N ARG A 95 -9.26 7.04 2.07
CA ARG A 95 -10.09 7.31 3.26
C ARG A 95 -9.36 8.16 4.28
N VAL A 96 -8.04 8.02 4.37
CA VAL A 96 -7.16 8.89 5.17
C VAL A 96 -6.08 9.49 4.29
N PRO A 97 -5.62 10.71 4.60
CA PRO A 97 -4.57 11.35 3.80
C PRO A 97 -3.23 10.63 3.97
N VAL A 98 -2.45 10.58 2.88
CA VAL A 98 -1.13 9.94 2.83
C VAL A 98 -0.07 10.65 3.68
N ASP A 99 -0.34 11.87 4.14
CA ASP A 99 0.52 12.60 5.09
C ASP A 99 0.59 11.96 6.48
N ARG A 100 -0.31 11.01 6.77
CA ARG A 100 -0.23 10.13 7.95
C ARG A 100 0.85 9.06 7.84
N LEU A 101 1.32 8.77 6.64
CA LEU A 101 2.37 7.80 6.41
C LEU A 101 3.73 8.44 6.65
N LYS A 102 4.56 7.80 7.46
CA LYS A 102 5.96 8.20 7.56
C LYS A 102 6.69 7.70 6.32
N VAL A 103 6.95 8.60 5.38
CA VAL A 103 7.67 8.29 4.13
C VAL A 103 9.18 8.51 4.30
N ALA A 104 9.99 7.60 3.76
CA ALA A 104 11.43 7.72 3.60
C ALA A 104 11.84 7.34 2.17
N GLY A 105 13.01 7.80 1.71
CA GLY A 105 13.44 7.62 0.32
C GLY A 105 12.93 8.73 -0.60
N ASP A 106 12.58 8.39 -1.84
CA ASP A 106 12.06 9.34 -2.84
C ASP A 106 10.52 9.47 -2.75
N PRO A 107 9.98 10.57 -2.19
CA PRO A 107 8.54 10.73 -2.03
C PRO A 107 7.80 10.89 -3.36
N ARG A 108 8.50 11.25 -4.45
CA ARG A 108 7.87 11.41 -5.78
C ARG A 108 7.27 10.10 -6.29
N ILE A 109 7.79 8.96 -5.84
CA ILE A 109 7.26 7.63 -6.19
C ILE A 109 5.84 7.46 -5.65
N LEU A 110 5.54 8.02 -4.47
CA LEU A 110 4.18 7.98 -3.90
C LEU A 110 3.21 8.81 -4.75
N ASP A 111 3.62 10.02 -5.14
CA ASP A 111 2.80 10.88 -6.01
C ASP A 111 2.52 10.19 -7.36
N GLN A 112 3.55 9.59 -7.97
CA GLN A 112 3.40 8.82 -9.21
C GLN A 112 2.46 7.63 -9.06
N LEU A 113 2.49 6.92 -7.93
CA LEU A 113 1.58 5.81 -7.66
C LEU A 113 0.12 6.27 -7.56
N ILE A 114 -0.12 7.43 -6.94
CA ILE A 114 -1.47 8.01 -6.82
C ILE A 114 -2.00 8.44 -8.19
N GLU A 115 -1.14 9.00 -9.05
CA GLU A 115 -1.51 9.41 -10.41
C GLU A 115 -1.67 8.23 -11.37
N TRP A 116 -1.03 7.10 -11.08
CA TRP A 116 -1.07 5.92 -11.92
C TRP A 116 -2.40 5.19 -11.76
N VAL A 117 -3.33 5.48 -12.68
CA VAL A 117 -4.60 4.76 -12.83
C VAL A 117 -4.43 3.72 -13.95
N PRO A 118 -4.11 2.45 -13.62
CA PRO A 118 -4.04 1.40 -14.63
C PRO A 118 -5.45 1.08 -15.17
N GLU A 119 -5.68 1.33 -16.47
CA GLU A 119 -6.93 0.97 -17.21
C GLU A 119 -6.94 -0.48 -17.71
#